data_AF-A0AAE3GDH6-F1
#
_entry.id   AF-A0AAE3GDH6-F1
#
_cell.length_a   1.000
_cell.length_b   1.000
_cell.length_c   1.000
_cell.angle_alpha   90.00
_cell.angle_beta   90.00
_cell.angle_gamma   90.00
#
_symmetry.space_group_name_H-M   'P 1'
#
loop_
_entity.id
_entity.type
_entity.pdbx_description
1 polymer ?
#
loop_
_entity_poly.entity_id
_entity_poly.type
_entity_poly.pdbx_seq_one_letter_code
_entity_poly.pdbx_strand_id
1 'polypeptide(L)'
;MTVELERAITEQAWTNPRFRELLRTDPKGALAELGVAVPDGIEVDVRIQDRDTLYYLVPPLRTGTPARGGVNQIDLWRSADMFCWILPEKLKVSLLAMRRAFREAAEVRDDT
;
A
#
# COMPACT_ATOMS: atom_id res chain seq x y z
N MET A 1 -15.97 8.58 -12.68
CA MET A 1 -15.19 9.12 -11.54
C MET A 1 -14.09 8.12 -11.25
N THR A 2 -12.82 8.48 -11.43
CA THR A 2 -11.71 7.52 -11.27
C THR A 2 -11.62 7.07 -9.82
N VAL A 3 -11.92 5.80 -9.55
CA VAL A 3 -11.74 5.23 -8.22
C VAL A 3 -10.23 5.12 -7.97
N GLU A 4 -9.75 5.72 -6.89
CA GLU A 4 -8.37 5.55 -6.45
C GLU A 4 -8.20 4.22 -5.71
N LEU A 5 -7.07 3.55 -5.90
CA LEU A 5 -6.75 2.28 -5.26
C LEU A 5 -6.91 2.37 -3.73
N GLU A 6 -6.43 3.45 -3.14
CA GLU A 6 -6.50 3.71 -1.69
C GLU A 6 -7.94 3.82 -1.19
N ARG A 7 -8.81 4.44 -1.98
CA ARG A 7 -10.25 4.52 -1.66
C ARG A 7 -10.87 3.12 -1.69
N ALA A 8 -10.59 2.33 -2.72
CA ALA A 8 -11.11 0.97 -2.83
C ALA A 8 -10.64 0.07 -1.68
N ILE A 9 -9.35 0.12 -1.31
CA ILE A 9 -8.80 -0.62 -0.16
C ILE A 9 -9.52 -0.19 1.12
N THR A 10 -9.66 1.12 1.34
CA THR A 10 -10.32 1.66 2.54
C THR A 10 -11.77 1.19 2.63
N GLU A 11 -12.53 1.33 1.54
CA GLU A 11 -13.94 0.91 1.50
C GLU A 11 -14.10 -0.59 1.78
N GLN A 12 -13.31 -1.44 1.12
CA GLN A 12 -13.38 -2.89 1.34
C GLN A 12 -12.94 -3.26 2.76
N ALA A 13 -11.89 -2.65 3.30
CA ALA A 13 -11.44 -2.91 4.66
C ALA A 13 -12.48 -2.57 5.74
N TRP A 14 -13.37 -1.60 5.49
CA TRP A 14 -14.42 -1.20 6.44
C TRP A 14 -15.76 -1.89 6.20
N THR A 15 -16.07 -2.31 4.98
CA THR A 15 -17.39 -2.89 4.64
C THR A 15 -17.37 -4.41 4.47
N ASN A 16 -16.18 -5.02 4.30
CA ASN A 16 -16.03 -6.45 4.04
C ASN A 16 -15.08 -7.10 5.06
N PRO A 17 -15.61 -7.78 6.09
CA PRO A 17 -14.80 -8.43 7.13
C PRO A 17 -13.82 -9.48 6.58
N ARG A 18 -14.19 -10.22 5.52
CA ARG A 18 -13.31 -11.21 4.87
C ARG A 18 -12.11 -10.52 4.25
N PHE A 19 -12.34 -9.44 3.51
CA PHE A 19 -11.27 -8.66 2.91
C PHE A 19 -10.40 -7.99 3.97
N ARG A 20 -10.99 -7.45 5.04
CA ARG A 20 -10.26 -6.87 6.17
C ARG A 20 -9.28 -7.85 6.79
N GLU A 21 -9.71 -9.10 7.00
CA GLU A 21 -8.84 -10.14 7.56
C GLU A 21 -7.75 -10.53 6.56
N LEU A 22 -8.12 -10.76 5.29
CA LEU A 22 -7.15 -11.09 4.24
C LEU A 22 -6.10 -9.98 4.09
N LEU A 23 -6.49 -8.70 4.12
CA LEU A 23 -5.58 -7.57 4.03
C LEU A 23 -4.57 -7.54 5.19
N ARG A 24 -4.94 -8.06 6.37
CA ARG A 24 -4.06 -8.14 7.54
C ARG A 24 -3.11 -9.35 7.48
N THR A 25 -3.56 -10.48 6.94
CA THR A 25 -2.78 -11.73 6.93
C THR A 25 -2.00 -11.96 5.65
N ASP A 26 -2.55 -11.57 4.51
CA ASP A 26 -1.96 -11.65 3.16
C ASP A 26 -2.36 -10.41 2.32
N PRO A 27 -1.68 -9.28 2.54
CA PRO A 27 -1.97 -8.05 1.81
C PRO A 27 -1.73 -8.18 0.31
N LYS A 28 -0.81 -9.05 -0.14
CA LYS A 28 -0.56 -9.26 -1.58
C LYS A 28 -1.75 -9.97 -2.21
N GLY A 29 -2.28 -11.00 -1.57
CA GLY A 29 -3.52 -11.67 -1.98
C GLY A 29 -4.72 -10.73 -2.00
N ALA A 30 -4.88 -9.90 -0.95
CA ALA A 30 -5.96 -8.90 -0.90
C ALA A 30 -5.88 -7.89 -2.05
N LEU A 31 -4.68 -7.36 -2.35
CA LEU A 31 -4.48 -6.44 -3.48
C LEU A 31 -4.74 -7.13 -4.82
N ALA A 32 -4.43 -8.42 -4.96
CA ALA A 32 -4.73 -9.19 -6.16
C ALA A 32 -6.23 -9.33 -6.41
N GLU A 33 -7.07 -9.43 -5.37
CA GLU A 33 -8.54 -9.39 -5.51
C GLU A 33 -9.04 -8.06 -6.11
N LEU A 34 -8.27 -6.98 -5.94
CA LEU A 34 -8.53 -5.67 -6.55
C LEU A 34 -7.89 -5.51 -7.93
N GLY A 35 -7.29 -6.57 -8.50
CA GLY A 35 -6.58 -6.52 -9.77
C GLY A 35 -5.18 -5.90 -9.69
N VAL A 36 -4.61 -5.77 -8.49
CA VAL A 36 -3.29 -5.18 -8.26
C VAL A 36 -2.28 -6.25 -7.89
N ALA A 37 -1.28 -6.46 -8.75
CA ALA A 37 -0.12 -7.28 -8.44
C ALA A 37 0.97 -6.44 -7.74
N VAL A 38 1.46 -6.92 -6.62
CA VAL A 38 2.64 -6.36 -5.95
C VAL A 38 3.90 -6.92 -6.63
N PRO A 39 4.87 -6.08 -7.02
CA PRO A 39 6.11 -6.56 -7.63
C PRO A 39 6.91 -7.50 -6.73
N ASP A 40 7.67 -8.40 -7.36
CA ASP A 40 8.53 -9.36 -6.66
C ASP A 40 9.57 -8.67 -5.76
N GLY A 41 9.87 -9.31 -4.63
CA GLY A 41 10.85 -8.80 -3.66
C GLY A 41 10.37 -7.61 -2.82
N ILE A 42 9.12 -7.17 -2.97
CA ILE A 42 8.49 -6.18 -2.10
C ILE A 42 7.65 -6.91 -1.05
N GLU A 43 7.99 -6.69 0.22
CA GLU A 43 7.12 -7.04 1.34
C GLU A 43 6.17 -5.89 1.64
N VAL A 44 4.90 -6.23 1.86
CA VAL A 44 3.83 -5.27 2.14
C VAL A 44 3.25 -5.64 3.50
N ASP A 45 3.14 -4.64 4.36
CA ASP A 45 2.48 -4.74 5.66
C ASP A 45 1.40 -3.65 5.71
N VAL A 46 0.19 -4.02 6.11
CA VAL A 46 -0.95 -3.11 6.14
C VAL A 46 -1.49 -3.04 7.55
N ARG A 47 -1.55 -1.82 8.09
CA ARG A 47 -2.10 -1.53 9.42
C ARG A 47 -3.35 -0.70 9.29
N ILE A 48 -4.48 -1.28 9.72
CA ILE A 48 -5.73 -0.53 9.87
C ILE A 48 -5.69 0.13 11.24
N GLN A 49 -5.85 1.45 11.24
CA GLN A 49 -5.87 2.22 12.48
C GLN A 49 -7.20 2.04 13.21
N ASP A 50 -7.12 1.59 14.45
CA ASP A 50 -8.21 1.61 15.41
C ASP A 50 -7.97 2.75 16.41
N ARG A 51 -9.03 3.29 17.03
CA ARG A 51 -8.97 4.54 17.84
C ARG A 51 -7.97 4.50 19.00
N ASP A 52 -7.68 3.30 19.47
CA ASP A 52 -6.92 3.07 20.70
C ASP A 52 -5.50 2.54 20.42
N THR A 53 -5.06 2.60 19.15
CA THR A 53 -3.77 2.05 18.71
C THR A 53 -2.86 3.13 18.13
N LEU A 54 -1.62 3.19 18.65
CA LEU A 54 -0.54 4.02 18.11
C LEU A 54 0.49 3.14 17.39
N TYR A 55 0.89 3.55 16.18
CA TYR A 55 1.91 2.85 15.40
C TYR A 55 3.20 3.65 15.34
N TYR A 56 4.32 2.99 15.66
CA TYR A 56 5.65 3.50 15.40
C TYR A 56 6.28 2.73 14.25
N LEU A 57 6.90 3.44 13.31
CA LEU A 57 7.80 2.83 12.34
C LEU A 57 9.23 2.96 12.86
N VAL A 58 9.89 1.82 13.08
CA VAL A 58 11.30 1.76 13.43
C VAL A 58 12.04 1.15 12.24
N PRO A 59 12.83 1.95 11.50
CA PRO A 59 13.62 1.44 10.38
C PRO A 59 14.68 0.45 10.87
N PRO A 60 15.12 -0.50 10.02
CA PRO A 60 16.16 -1.45 10.38
C PRO A 60 17.48 -0.72 10.74
N LEU A 61 18.13 -1.18 11.80
CA LEU A 61 19.44 -0.67 12.21
C LEU A 61 20.47 -0.96 11.12
N ARG A 62 21.15 0.08 10.64
CA ARG A 62 22.27 -0.06 9.70
C ARG A 62 23.54 -0.39 10.48
N THR A 63 24.11 -1.57 10.29
CA THR A 63 25.34 -2.02 10.97
C THR A 63 26.63 -1.72 10.17
N GLY A 64 26.61 -0.73 9.28
CA GLY A 64 27.75 -0.35 8.43
C GLY A 64 27.90 1.16 8.25
N THR A 65 29.01 1.58 7.65
CA THR A 65 29.28 2.99 7.32
C THR A 65 28.09 3.54 6.51
N PRO A 66 27.48 4.67 6.91
CA PRO A 66 26.42 5.27 6.11
C PRO A 66 26.96 5.54 4.71
N ALA A 67 26.34 4.93 3.70
CA ALA A 67 26.68 5.21 2.32
C ALA A 67 26.53 6.72 2.11
N ARG A 68 27.64 7.44 1.86
CA ARG A 68 27.56 8.82 1.40
C ARG A 68 26.73 8.82 0.12
N GLY A 69 25.54 9.42 0.17
CA GLY A 69 24.68 9.63 -1.00
C GLY A 69 23.29 8.98 -0.96
N GLY A 70 23.02 8.07 -0.01
CA GLY A 70 21.71 7.41 0.07
C GLY A 70 21.03 7.66 1.41
N VAL A 71 20.47 8.85 1.60
CA VAL A 71 19.49 9.05 2.68
C VAL A 71 18.36 8.07 2.38
N ASN A 72 18.09 7.15 3.29
CA ASN A 72 16.92 6.28 3.19
C ASN A 72 15.70 7.14 3.49
N GLN A 73 15.33 8.01 2.53
CA GLN A 73 14.17 8.86 2.67
C GLN A 73 12.97 7.91 2.68
N ILE A 74 12.36 7.83 3.85
CA ILE A 74 11.07 7.20 4.00
C ILE A 74 10.08 8.26 3.54
N ASP A 75 9.47 8.00 2.39
CA ASP A 75 8.44 8.87 1.84
C ASP A 75 7.15 8.61 2.61
N LEU A 76 6.56 9.70 3.12
CA LEU A 76 5.21 9.71 3.62
C LEU A 76 4.28 10.19 2.51
N TRP A 77 3.57 9.26 1.86
CA TRP A 77 2.61 9.62 0.81
C TRP A 77 1.19 9.45 1.31
N ARG A 78 0.55 10.58 1.60
CA ARG A 78 -0.86 10.63 1.98
C ARG A 78 -1.77 10.65 0.74
N SER A 79 -2.73 9.73 0.67
CA SER A 79 -3.85 9.79 -0.29
C SER A 79 -5.10 10.23 0.49
N ALA A 80 -5.52 11.47 0.20
CA ALA A 80 -6.64 12.14 0.87
C ALA A 80 -6.57 12.02 2.41
N ASP A 81 -7.71 11.97 3.10
CA ASP A 81 -7.75 11.79 4.56
C ASP A 81 -7.74 10.33 5.02
N MET A 82 -7.62 9.38 4.09
CA MET A 82 -7.98 7.97 4.34
C MET A 82 -6.79 7.00 4.37
N PHE A 83 -5.69 7.33 3.70
CA PHE A 83 -4.61 6.37 3.50
C PHE A 83 -3.22 7.00 3.57
N CYS A 84 -2.29 6.28 4.18
CA CYS A 84 -0.91 6.70 4.32
C CYS A 84 0.04 5.59 3.88
N TRP A 85 0.85 5.86 2.87
CA TRP A 85 1.95 5.00 2.47
C TRP A 85 3.23 5.43 3.18
N ILE A 86 3.94 4.44 3.71
CA ILE A 86 5.26 4.64 4.30
C ILE A 86 6.20 3.63 3.65
N LEU A 87 7.14 4.12 2.85
CA LEU A 87 8.04 3.28 2.05
C LEU A 87 9.36 3.99 1.75
N PRO A 88 10.45 3.26 1.47
CA PRO A 88 11.66 3.85 0.90
C PRO A 88 11.35 4.52 -0.44
N GLU A 89 11.96 5.69 -0.70
CA GLU A 89 11.83 6.45 -1.96
C GLU A 89 11.95 5.57 -3.21
N LYS A 90 12.89 4.61 -3.22
CA LYS A 90 13.13 3.70 -4.36
C LYS A 90 11.91 2.84 -4.74
N LEU A 91 10.95 2.64 -3.84
CA LEU A 91 9.73 1.85 -4.10
C LEU A 91 8.57 2.70 -4.65
N LYS A 92 8.75 4.02 -4.77
CA LYS A 92 7.72 4.94 -5.27
C LYS A 92 7.25 4.63 -6.68
N VAL A 93 8.16 4.20 -7.56
CA VAL A 93 7.83 3.79 -8.93
C VAL A 93 6.93 2.55 -8.92
N SER A 94 7.22 1.58 -8.05
CA SER A 94 6.39 0.39 -7.86
C SER A 94 4.98 0.76 -7.38
N LEU A 95 4.85 1.71 -6.45
CA LEU A 95 3.54 2.21 -6.00
C LEU A 95 2.75 2.86 -7.15
N LEU A 96 3.41 3.66 -7.99
CA LEU A 96 2.77 4.26 -9.16
C LEU A 96 2.30 3.20 -10.16
N ALA A 97 3.08 2.14 -10.36
CA ALA A 97 2.70 1.00 -11.19
C ALA A 97 1.46 0.29 -10.63
N MET A 98 1.40 0.06 -9.31
CA MET A 98 0.23 -0.54 -8.64
C MET A 98 -1.03 0.31 -8.84
N ARG A 99 -0.95 1.64 -8.66
CA ARG A 99 -2.08 2.55 -8.89
C ARG A 99 -2.54 2.55 -10.35
N ARG A 100 -1.60 2.44 -11.30
CA ARG A 100 -1.91 2.33 -12.72
C ARG A 100 -2.64 1.02 -13.02
N ALA A 101 -2.12 -0.11 -12.53
CA ALA A 101 -2.73 -1.43 -12.71
C ALA A 101 -4.18 -1.47 -12.20
N PHE A 102 -4.43 -0.85 -11.04
CA PHE A 102 -5.80 -0.74 -10.51
C PHE A 102 -6.75 0.01 -11.45
N ARG A 103 -6.32 1.15 -12.00
CA ARG A 103 -7.16 1.92 -12.93
C ARG A 103 -7.49 1.11 -14.18
N GLU A 104 -6.48 0.45 -14.76
CA GLU A 104 -6.66 -0.40 -15.94
C GLU A 104 -7.63 -1.56 -15.64
N ALA A 105 -7.51 -2.21 -14.48
CA ALA A 105 -8.43 -3.28 -14.07
C ALA A 105 -9.86 -2.77 -13.80
N ALA A 106 -10.02 -1.54 -13.30
CA ALA A 106 -11.32 -0.95 -13.05
C ALA A 106 -12.04 -0.56 -14.35
N GLU A 107 -11.31 -0.06 -15.35
CA GLU A 107 -11.85 0.28 -16.68
C GLU A 107 -12.38 -0.97 -17.40
N VAL A 108 -11.62 -2.08 -17.38
CA VAL A 108 -12.05 -3.36 -17.99
C VAL A 108 -13.35 -3.89 -17.39
N ARG A 109 -13.60 -3.64 -16.10
CA ARG A 109 -14.80 -4.11 -15.39
C ARG A 109 -16.04 -3.24 -15.69
N ASP A 110 -15.88 -2.00 -16.13
CA ASP A 110 -16.99 -1.10 -16.50
C ASP A 110 -17.49 -1.39 -17.93
N ASP A 111 -16.62 -1.95 -18.78
CA ASP A 111 -16.91 -2.31 -20.19
C ASP A 111 -17.59 -3.69 -20.35
N THR A 112 -17.76 -4.48 -19.28
CA THR A 112 -18.34 -5.85 -19.30
C THR A 112 -19.68 -5.90 -18.57
#